data_AF-A0AAE2U2B1-F1
#
_entry.id   AF-A0AAE2U2B1-F1
#
_cell.length_a   1.000
_cell.length_b   1.000
_cell.length_c   1.000
_cell.angle_alpha   90.00
_cell.angle_beta   90.00
_cell.angle_gamma   90.00
#
_symmetry.space_group_name_H-M   'P 1'
#
loop_
_entity.id
_entity.type
_entity.pdbx_description
1 polymer ?
#
loop_
_entity_poly.entity_id
_entity_poly.type
_entity_poly.pdbx_seq_one_letter_code
_entity_poly.pdbx_strand_id
1 'polypeptide(L)'
;MPATARFPALPYFLALILAVLALVGYWYGLGRPVVLPDVASASHKLQCASYTPFDKDQSPFDQPFQLRPERMDADLALLATRFECIRTYSMTGLEALPQMARKHGLKVMAGAWVSSDPVATQKEIDELIAAANANPDVVTSVIVGNEALLRKEVTARQLVTLIQTVKRQIKQPVTYADVWEFWLQHPEIAPAVDFLTIHLLPYWEDEPSGIDQALKHVGDVRQTFGHKFAPKDILIGETGWPSEGRQRETAVPSRVNEARFMRGFVAMAEANGWRYNLIEAFDQPWKRASEGAVGGYWGLFDADRQDKGVLAGPVTNVPYWLLWLGIGGMILLGTLVLGGRVRTVRTAIALPLLGAVAACSIGTWAELTRVTARFADEWVWAGLLLVLNLLVLAHSALALSVRDGWRERAFNWLEQRAGWLVAIAGFAGAVMMLALVFDPRYRSFPSAALVLPALVYLVRPVSGPRREMALLTFIIGAGIAPQLYREGVLNQQAWGWAVVSLLMVAALWRCLRVRKA
;
A
#
# COMPACT_ATOMS: atom_id res chain seq x y z
N MET A 1 -50.87 17.07 -33.45
CA MET A 1 -49.84 17.43 -32.45
C MET A 1 -49.26 16.14 -31.88
N PRO A 2 -47.96 15.83 -32.04
CA PRO A 2 -47.43 14.62 -31.41
C PRO A 2 -47.39 14.88 -29.90
N ALA A 3 -48.00 13.97 -29.12
CA ALA A 3 -47.99 14.05 -27.67
C ALA A 3 -46.53 14.13 -27.18
N THR A 4 -46.15 15.27 -26.60
CA THR A 4 -44.85 15.42 -25.95
C THR A 4 -44.75 14.36 -24.86
N ALA A 5 -43.93 13.33 -25.07
CA ALA A 5 -43.70 12.28 -24.09
C ALA A 5 -43.33 12.94 -22.74
N ARG A 6 -44.14 12.68 -21.72
CA ARG A 6 -43.95 13.26 -20.38
C ARG A 6 -42.62 12.75 -19.82
N PHE A 7 -41.87 13.63 -19.17
CA PHE A 7 -40.63 13.26 -18.49
C PHE A 7 -40.92 12.17 -17.44
N PRO A 8 -40.20 11.04 -17.44
CA PRO A 8 -40.42 9.95 -16.50
C PRO A 8 -39.88 10.31 -15.11
N ALA A 9 -40.56 11.25 -14.43
CA ALA A 9 -40.09 11.91 -13.21
C ALA A 9 -39.88 10.94 -12.04
N LEU A 10 -40.90 10.14 -11.73
CA LEU A 10 -40.84 9.19 -10.61
C LEU A 10 -39.65 8.20 -10.71
N PRO A 11 -39.46 7.44 -11.80
CA PRO A 11 -38.32 6.53 -11.90
C PRO A 11 -36.97 7.25 -11.94
N TYR A 12 -36.91 8.48 -12.49
CA TYR A 12 -35.71 9.29 -12.44
C TYR A 12 -35.33 9.68 -11.00
N PHE A 13 -36.28 10.19 -10.21
CA PHE A 13 -36.04 10.58 -8.83
C PHE A 13 -35.68 9.39 -7.94
N LEU A 14 -36.36 8.25 -8.12
CA LEU A 14 -36.02 7.02 -7.39
C LEU A 14 -34.60 6.53 -7.73
N ALA A 15 -34.23 6.54 -9.02
CA ALA A 15 -32.89 6.17 -9.45
C ALA A 15 -31.83 7.16 -8.93
N LEU A 16 -32.15 8.45 -8.86
CA LEU A 16 -31.27 9.47 -8.29
C LEU A 16 -31.05 9.27 -6.80
N ILE A 17 -32.10 9.00 -6.03
CA ILE A 17 -31.98 8.67 -4.60
C ILE A 17 -31.08 7.45 -4.43
N LEU A 18 -31.32 6.39 -5.21
CA LEU A 18 -30.48 5.19 -5.17
C LEU A 18 -29.02 5.48 -5.53
N ALA A 19 -28.78 6.31 -6.55
CA ALA A 19 -27.44 6.73 -6.97
C ALA A 19 -26.70 7.50 -5.87
N VAL A 20 -27.39 8.44 -5.20
CA VAL A 20 -26.81 9.20 -4.08
C VAL A 20 -26.55 8.30 -2.87
N LEU A 21 -27.50 7.43 -2.52
CA LEU A 21 -27.32 6.47 -1.43
C LEU A 21 -26.18 5.49 -1.70
N ALA A 22 -26.02 5.02 -2.93
CA ALA A 22 -24.91 4.16 -3.33
C ALA A 22 -23.56 4.89 -3.21
N LEU A 23 -23.48 6.14 -3.68
CA LEU A 23 -22.26 6.95 -3.59
C LEU A 23 -21.88 7.26 -2.14
N VAL A 24 -22.84 7.72 -1.33
CA VAL A 24 -22.64 7.99 0.11
C VAL A 24 -22.26 6.71 0.83
N GLY A 25 -23.03 5.63 0.61
CA GLY A 25 -22.79 4.33 1.24
C GLY A 25 -21.42 3.74 0.89
N TYR A 26 -20.96 3.92 -0.35
CA TYR A 26 -19.64 3.48 -0.79
C TYR A 26 -18.51 4.19 -0.02
N TRP A 27 -18.48 5.53 -0.04
CA TRP A 27 -17.43 6.29 0.64
C TRP A 27 -17.52 6.20 2.16
N TYR A 28 -18.73 6.21 2.72
CA TYR A 28 -18.92 6.00 4.15
C TYR A 28 -18.49 4.61 4.59
N GLY A 29 -18.81 3.57 3.81
CA GLY A 29 -18.40 2.20 4.11
C GLY A 29 -16.89 2.02 4.15
N LEU A 30 -16.16 2.69 3.26
CA LEU A 30 -14.70 2.67 3.22
C LEU A 30 -14.04 3.60 4.25
N GLY A 31 -14.66 4.75 4.53
CA GLY A 31 -14.04 5.84 5.27
C GLY A 31 -14.51 6.03 6.70
N ARG A 32 -15.55 5.32 7.16
CA ARG A 32 -16.03 5.44 8.53
C ARG A 32 -14.90 5.09 9.53
N PRO A 33 -14.67 5.91 10.56
CA PRO A 33 -13.68 5.59 11.57
C PRO A 33 -14.05 4.33 12.36
N VAL A 34 -13.03 3.54 12.71
CA VAL A 34 -13.11 2.36 13.56
C VAL A 34 -12.42 2.69 14.88
N VAL A 35 -13.11 2.43 15.98
CA VAL A 35 -12.55 2.59 17.32
C VAL A 35 -11.94 1.26 17.76
N LEU A 36 -10.68 1.29 18.17
CA LEU A 36 -9.94 0.15 18.69
C LEU A 36 -9.42 0.48 20.10
N PRO A 37 -9.09 -0.52 20.94
CA PRO A 37 -8.45 -0.27 22.22
C PRO A 37 -7.10 0.44 22.04
N ASP A 38 -6.83 1.47 22.83
CA ASP A 38 -5.57 2.22 22.75
C ASP A 38 -4.47 1.50 23.54
N VAL A 39 -3.23 1.56 23.04
CA VAL A 39 -2.05 1.00 23.73
C VAL A 39 -1.00 2.05 24.07
N ALA A 40 -1.08 3.24 23.47
CA ALA A 40 -0.23 4.37 23.81
C ALA A 40 -1.02 5.43 24.56
N SER A 41 -0.41 6.02 25.58
CA SER A 41 -0.96 7.18 26.30
C SER A 41 0.16 8.16 26.67
N ALA A 42 -0.18 9.37 27.10
CA ALA A 42 0.81 10.36 27.51
C ALA A 42 1.68 9.89 28.70
N SER A 43 1.18 8.96 29.51
CA SER A 43 1.87 8.42 30.69
C SER A 43 2.54 7.06 30.45
N HIS A 44 2.31 6.40 29.31
CA HIS A 44 2.85 5.07 28.99
C HIS A 44 3.61 5.14 27.67
N LYS A 45 4.94 5.15 27.75
CA LYS A 45 5.81 5.06 26.58
C LYS A 45 6.02 3.60 26.20
N LEU A 46 6.03 3.35 24.90
CA LEU A 46 6.35 2.04 24.32
C LEU A 46 7.87 1.84 24.27
N GLN A 47 8.31 0.60 24.05
CA GLN A 47 9.74 0.24 24.11
C GLN A 47 10.59 0.94 23.03
N CYS A 48 10.68 0.36 21.82
CA CYS A 48 11.48 0.91 20.73
C CYS A 48 10.68 1.07 19.43
N ALA A 49 11.07 2.02 18.59
CA ALA A 49 10.65 2.11 17.19
C ALA A 49 11.87 2.18 16.25
N SER A 50 11.78 1.52 15.10
CA SER A 50 12.77 1.64 14.03
C SER A 50 12.77 3.07 13.48
N TYR A 51 13.95 3.70 13.47
CA TYR A 51 14.17 5.05 12.98
C TYR A 51 15.20 5.05 11.86
N THR A 52 14.85 5.75 10.78
CA THR A 52 15.73 6.12 9.68
C THR A 52 15.63 7.62 9.46
N PRO A 53 16.74 8.30 9.12
CA PRO A 53 16.80 9.76 9.13
C PRO A 53 16.32 10.42 7.83
N PHE A 54 15.73 9.65 6.90
CA PHE A 54 15.35 10.15 5.58
C PHE A 54 14.06 10.98 5.65
N ASP A 55 14.06 12.13 5.00
CA ASP A 55 12.84 12.89 4.75
C ASP A 55 12.05 12.30 3.57
N LYS A 56 10.81 12.77 3.34
CA LYS A 56 9.91 12.22 2.31
C LYS A 56 10.47 12.32 0.88
N ASP A 57 11.41 13.24 0.67
CA ASP A 57 12.10 13.52 -0.57
C ASP A 57 13.53 12.97 -0.62
N GLN A 58 13.94 12.18 0.37
CA GLN A 58 15.28 11.59 0.47
C GLN A 58 15.27 10.08 0.38
N SER A 59 16.36 9.53 -0.15
CA SER A 59 16.63 8.11 -0.26
C SER A 59 18.05 7.81 0.23
N PRO A 60 18.30 6.64 0.86
CA PRO A 60 19.66 6.18 1.13
C PRO A 60 20.52 6.03 -0.13
N PHE A 61 19.90 5.97 -1.31
CA PHE A 61 20.57 5.79 -2.59
C PHE A 61 20.96 7.11 -3.28
N ASP A 62 20.56 8.27 -2.74
CA ASP A 62 20.91 9.57 -3.33
C ASP A 62 22.41 9.83 -3.18
N GLN A 63 23.06 10.37 -4.23
CA GLN A 63 24.50 10.70 -4.21
C GLN A 63 24.76 12.09 -4.79
N PRO A 64 25.42 13.02 -4.06
CA PRO A 64 25.89 12.88 -2.68
C PRO A 64 24.72 12.90 -1.69
N PHE A 65 24.72 11.98 -0.73
CA PHE A 65 23.72 11.96 0.33
C PHE A 65 24.05 13.01 1.40
N GLN A 66 23.07 13.84 1.78
CA GLN A 66 23.20 14.80 2.89
C GLN A 66 22.02 14.67 3.84
N LEU A 67 22.33 14.32 5.08
CA LEU A 67 21.36 14.29 6.17
C LEU A 67 20.98 15.71 6.59
N ARG A 68 19.77 15.84 7.16
CA ARG A 68 19.22 17.08 7.73
C ARG A 68 19.22 16.98 9.26
N PRO A 69 20.28 17.42 9.98
CA PRO A 69 20.39 17.25 11.43
C PRO A 69 19.22 17.87 12.21
N GLU A 70 18.70 19.01 11.76
CA GLU A 70 17.53 19.67 12.34
C GLU A 70 16.26 18.82 12.20
N ARG A 71 16.13 18.08 11.09
CA ARG A 71 15.03 17.14 10.89
C ARG A 71 15.17 15.94 11.81
N MET A 72 16.39 15.42 11.97
CA MET A 72 16.67 14.33 12.90
C MET A 72 16.35 14.73 14.34
N ASP A 73 16.78 15.91 14.79
CA ASP A 73 16.49 16.40 16.14
C ASP A 73 14.98 16.55 16.39
N ALA A 74 14.23 17.06 15.41
CA ALA A 74 12.77 17.19 15.49
C ALA A 74 12.06 15.82 15.51
N ASP A 75 12.51 14.88 14.67
CA ASP A 75 11.98 13.52 14.63
C ASP A 75 12.22 12.81 15.98
N LEU A 76 13.41 12.94 16.57
CA LEU A 76 13.73 12.37 17.89
C LEU A 76 12.92 13.02 19.01
N ALA A 77 12.70 14.33 18.97
CA ALA A 77 11.82 15.01 19.93
C ALA A 77 10.39 14.47 19.87
N LEU A 78 9.86 14.24 18.66
CA LEU A 78 8.55 13.64 18.45
C LEU A 78 8.50 12.20 18.98
N LEU A 79 9.48 11.37 18.62
CA LEU A 79 9.53 9.97 19.05
C LEU A 79 9.67 9.84 20.57
N ALA A 80 10.40 10.74 21.21
CA ALA A 80 10.55 10.79 22.67
C ALA A 80 9.21 10.98 23.41
N THR A 81 8.16 11.47 22.74
CA THR A 81 6.82 11.57 23.34
C THR A 81 6.10 10.22 23.45
N ARG A 82 6.52 9.20 22.67
CA ARG A 82 5.85 7.90 22.57
C ARG A 82 6.73 6.71 22.91
N PHE A 83 8.06 6.84 22.76
CA PHE A 83 9.01 5.74 22.88
C PHE A 83 10.11 6.03 23.90
N GLU A 84 10.62 4.97 24.51
CA GLU A 84 11.81 5.02 25.37
C GLU A 84 13.10 4.90 24.55
N CYS A 85 13.01 4.31 23.36
CA CYS A 85 14.15 3.88 22.58
C CYS A 85 13.89 4.00 21.07
N ILE A 86 14.97 4.15 20.31
CA ILE A 86 14.97 3.99 18.85
C ILE A 86 15.96 2.90 18.43
N ARG A 87 15.68 2.26 17.29
CA ARG A 87 16.59 1.33 16.61
C ARG A 87 17.05 1.92 15.28
N THR A 88 18.34 1.80 14.96
CA THR A 88 18.89 2.15 13.63
C THR A 88 19.47 0.95 12.89
N TYR A 89 19.72 1.15 11.60
CA TYR A 89 20.15 0.10 10.66
C TYR A 89 21.60 0.25 10.19
N SER A 90 22.13 1.47 10.27
CA SER A 90 23.45 1.87 9.81
C SER A 90 24.03 2.87 10.81
N MET A 91 25.35 2.98 10.84
CA MET A 91 26.08 4.01 11.58
C MET A 91 26.72 5.06 10.68
N THR A 92 26.93 4.76 9.39
CA THR A 92 27.50 5.72 8.44
C THR A 92 26.60 6.95 8.32
N GLY A 93 27.16 8.13 8.62
CA GLY A 93 26.42 9.40 8.63
C GLY A 93 25.53 9.62 9.86
N LEU A 94 25.40 8.62 10.73
CA LEU A 94 24.58 8.66 11.95
C LEU A 94 25.43 8.74 13.23
N GLU A 95 26.70 9.13 13.12
CA GLU A 95 27.67 9.14 14.22
C GLU A 95 27.24 10.09 15.35
N ALA A 96 26.55 11.19 15.01
CA ALA A 96 26.03 12.16 15.98
C ALA A 96 24.70 11.73 16.63
N LEU A 97 24.00 10.73 16.08
CA LEU A 97 22.66 10.35 16.49
C LEU A 97 22.56 9.96 17.98
N PRO A 98 23.49 9.19 18.59
CA PRO A 98 23.40 8.87 20.01
C PRO A 98 23.40 10.12 20.91
N GLN A 99 24.13 11.17 20.53
CA GLN A 99 24.15 12.42 21.29
C GLN A 99 22.82 13.17 21.15
N MET A 100 22.22 13.18 19.96
CA MET A 100 20.89 13.75 19.74
C MET A 100 19.82 12.98 20.52
N ALA A 101 19.86 11.65 20.51
CA ALA A 101 18.94 10.81 21.28
C ALA A 101 19.03 11.10 22.78
N ARG A 102 20.26 11.24 23.32
CA ARG A 102 20.51 11.61 24.72
C ARG A 102 19.82 12.93 25.10
N LYS A 103 19.87 13.95 24.23
CA LYS A 103 19.21 15.26 24.47
C LYS A 103 17.70 15.12 24.72
N HIS A 104 17.05 14.16 24.06
CA HIS A 104 15.60 13.91 24.19
C HIS A 104 15.25 12.80 25.18
N GLY A 105 16.24 12.22 25.86
CA GLY A 105 16.05 11.13 26.81
C GLY A 105 15.71 9.78 26.17
N LEU A 106 15.97 9.62 24.87
CA LEU A 106 15.82 8.34 24.15
C LEU A 106 17.06 7.47 24.33
N LYS A 107 16.86 6.16 24.42
CA LYS A 107 17.92 5.15 24.27
C LYS A 107 18.09 4.73 22.81
N VAL A 108 19.22 4.11 22.49
CA VAL A 108 19.55 3.70 21.11
C VAL A 108 19.98 2.24 21.06
N MET A 109 19.32 1.48 20.18
CA MET A 109 19.80 0.22 19.63
C MET A 109 20.52 0.51 18.31
N ALA A 110 21.86 0.56 18.34
CA ALA A 110 22.66 1.00 17.19
C ALA A 110 22.94 -0.17 16.23
N GLY A 111 22.66 -0.01 14.95
CA GLY A 111 22.90 -1.04 13.93
C GLY A 111 24.05 -0.71 13.00
N ALA A 112 24.87 -1.70 12.65
CA ALA A 112 25.82 -1.63 11.53
C ALA A 112 25.27 -2.37 10.32
N TRP A 113 25.28 -1.72 9.14
CA TRP A 113 24.85 -2.36 7.91
C TRP A 113 25.94 -3.28 7.35
N VAL A 114 25.71 -4.58 7.44
CA VAL A 114 26.60 -5.61 6.85
C VAL A 114 26.14 -5.89 5.42
N SER A 115 27.05 -5.78 4.46
CA SER A 115 26.77 -6.00 3.04
C SER A 115 27.82 -6.91 2.37
N SER A 116 27.66 -7.15 1.07
CA SER A 116 28.63 -7.92 0.29
C SER A 116 29.93 -7.14 0.00
N ASP A 117 29.94 -5.82 0.23
CA ASP A 117 31.15 -5.00 0.18
C ASP A 117 31.86 -5.04 1.55
N PRO A 118 33.04 -5.68 1.64
CA PRO A 118 33.77 -5.78 2.90
C PRO A 118 34.35 -4.44 3.37
N VAL A 119 34.62 -3.49 2.47
CA VAL A 119 35.16 -2.17 2.84
C VAL A 119 34.05 -1.33 3.46
N ALA A 120 32.88 -1.29 2.83
CA ALA A 120 31.71 -0.61 3.38
C ALA A 120 31.29 -1.23 4.72
N THR A 121 31.28 -2.56 4.81
CA THR A 121 30.98 -3.29 6.05
C THR A 121 31.99 -2.95 7.15
N GLN A 122 33.29 -2.91 6.85
CA GLN A 122 34.30 -2.59 7.87
C GLN A 122 34.11 -1.17 8.43
N LYS A 123 33.79 -0.21 7.56
CA LYS A 123 33.49 1.17 7.97
C LYS A 123 32.31 1.23 8.96
N GLU A 124 31.20 0.57 8.64
CA GLU A 124 30.03 0.46 9.51
C GLU A 124 30.36 -0.14 10.88
N ILE A 125 31.21 -1.17 10.91
CA ILE A 125 31.65 -1.83 12.14
C ILE A 125 32.52 -0.90 13.01
N ASP A 126 33.47 -0.20 12.39
CA ASP A 126 34.37 0.72 13.11
C ASP A 126 33.59 1.88 13.72
N GLU A 127 32.65 2.47 12.96
CA GLU A 127 31.78 3.55 13.42
C GLU A 127 30.82 3.09 14.53
N LEU A 128 30.27 1.88 14.43
CA LEU A 128 29.45 1.27 15.47
C LEU A 128 30.23 1.09 16.78
N ILE A 129 31.46 0.56 16.72
CA ILE A 129 32.32 0.39 17.89
C ILE A 129 32.64 1.75 18.52
N ALA A 130 33.01 2.74 17.71
CA ALA A 130 33.32 4.09 18.18
C ALA A 130 32.10 4.74 18.86
N ALA A 131 30.93 4.67 18.21
CA ALA A 131 29.70 5.24 18.73
C ALA A 131 29.26 4.57 20.05
N ALA A 132 29.34 3.24 20.14
CA ALA A 132 29.01 2.50 21.35
C ALA A 132 29.93 2.87 22.52
N ASN A 133 31.25 2.92 22.30
CA ASN A 133 32.21 3.25 23.35
C ASN A 133 32.11 4.71 23.81
N ALA A 134 31.82 5.64 22.90
CA ALA A 134 31.66 7.06 23.22
C ALA A 134 30.33 7.38 23.93
N ASN A 135 29.33 6.50 23.82
CA ASN A 135 27.97 6.76 24.28
C ASN A 135 27.37 5.61 25.13
N PRO A 136 28.08 5.09 26.15
CA PRO A 136 27.66 3.91 26.91
C PRO A 136 26.42 4.14 27.77
N ASP A 137 26.06 5.39 28.05
CA ASP A 137 24.88 5.78 28.82
C ASP A 137 23.58 5.73 27.99
N VAL A 138 23.68 5.81 26.65
CA VAL A 138 22.52 5.89 25.75
C VAL A 138 22.42 4.71 24.78
N VAL A 139 23.54 4.15 24.33
CA VAL A 139 23.55 2.94 23.49
C VAL A 139 23.34 1.72 24.38
N THR A 140 22.17 1.08 24.28
CA THR A 140 21.77 -0.04 25.15
C THR A 140 22.17 -1.40 24.59
N SER A 141 22.28 -1.52 23.26
CA SER A 141 22.76 -2.70 22.56
C SER A 141 23.20 -2.34 21.16
N VAL A 142 23.97 -3.23 20.52
CA VAL A 142 24.38 -3.07 19.13
C VAL A 142 23.95 -4.26 18.28
N ILE A 143 23.62 -4.00 17.01
CA ILE A 143 23.12 -4.98 16.06
C ILE A 143 24.10 -5.06 14.88
N VAL A 144 24.74 -6.20 14.69
CA VAL A 144 25.74 -6.41 13.65
C VAL A 144 25.07 -7.08 12.45
N GLY A 145 24.56 -6.27 11.52
CA GLY A 145 23.84 -6.73 10.34
C GLY A 145 22.32 -6.80 10.54
N ASN A 146 21.61 -6.51 9.45
CA ASN A 146 20.16 -6.60 9.35
C ASN A 146 19.83 -7.45 8.13
N GLU A 147 19.25 -8.64 8.33
CA GLU A 147 18.82 -9.54 7.25
C GLU A 147 19.95 -9.90 6.28
N ALA A 148 21.20 -9.87 6.74
CA ALA A 148 22.38 -10.06 5.89
C ALA A 148 22.44 -11.47 5.28
N LEU A 149 21.89 -12.47 5.98
CA LEU A 149 21.76 -13.84 5.47
C LEU A 149 20.56 -13.98 4.52
N LEU A 150 19.42 -13.37 4.84
CA LEU A 150 18.26 -13.30 3.93
C LEU A 150 18.65 -12.67 2.59
N ARG A 151 19.40 -11.57 2.63
CA ARG A 151 19.95 -10.90 1.43
C ARG A 151 21.09 -11.67 0.76
N LYS A 152 21.60 -12.74 1.40
CA LYS A 152 22.70 -13.59 0.92
C LYS A 152 23.98 -12.80 0.63
N GLU A 153 24.22 -11.75 1.42
CA GLU A 153 25.37 -10.86 1.24
C GLU A 153 26.63 -11.37 1.94
N VAL A 154 26.46 -12.14 3.02
CA VAL A 154 27.54 -12.76 3.79
C VAL A 154 27.17 -14.18 4.20
N THR A 155 28.18 -14.99 4.50
CA THR A 155 28.00 -16.31 5.11
C THR A 155 27.82 -16.20 6.63
N ALA A 156 27.18 -17.20 7.24
CA ALA A 156 27.07 -17.31 8.70
C ALA A 156 28.44 -17.22 9.42
N ARG A 157 29.49 -17.82 8.84
CA ARG A 157 30.85 -17.76 9.39
C ARG A 157 31.45 -16.35 9.38
N GLN A 158 31.29 -15.62 8.27
CA GLN A 158 31.74 -14.23 8.18
C GLN A 158 31.00 -13.36 9.21
N LEU A 159 29.68 -13.53 9.30
CA LEU A 159 28.86 -12.80 10.26
C LEU A 159 29.26 -13.07 11.72
N VAL A 160 29.50 -14.33 12.08
CA VAL A 160 30.01 -14.69 13.42
C VAL A 160 31.35 -14.02 13.71
N THR A 161 32.24 -13.93 12.72
CA THR A 161 33.53 -13.24 12.89
C THR A 161 33.35 -11.75 13.15
N LEU A 162 32.45 -11.08 12.42
CA LEU A 162 32.11 -9.66 12.65
C LEU A 162 31.54 -9.45 14.05
N ILE A 163 30.56 -10.27 14.45
CA ILE A 163 29.94 -10.21 15.79
C ILE A 163 31.01 -10.33 16.89
N GLN A 164 31.90 -11.33 16.78
CA GLN A 164 32.96 -11.53 17.77
C GLN A 164 33.96 -10.37 17.81
N THR A 165 34.26 -9.76 16.66
CA THR A 165 35.13 -8.57 16.58
C THR A 165 34.52 -7.38 17.31
N VAL A 166 33.22 -7.14 17.15
CA VAL A 166 32.51 -6.08 17.88
C VAL A 166 32.47 -6.39 19.38
N LYS A 167 32.09 -7.61 19.78
CA LYS A 167 32.01 -8.04 21.19
C LYS A 167 33.31 -7.85 21.96
N ARG A 168 34.46 -8.04 21.33
CA ARG A 168 35.78 -7.85 21.99
C ARG A 168 36.12 -6.39 22.26
N GLN A 169 35.43 -5.44 21.63
CA GLN A 169 35.81 -4.03 21.63
C GLN A 169 34.80 -3.10 22.31
N ILE A 170 33.66 -3.62 22.75
CA ILE A 170 32.61 -2.84 23.43
C ILE A 170 32.09 -3.56 24.69
N LYS A 171 31.30 -2.87 25.50
CA LYS A 171 30.68 -3.43 26.73
C LYS A 171 29.20 -3.75 26.57
N GLN A 172 28.53 -3.16 25.60
CA GLN A 172 27.11 -3.35 25.32
C GLN A 172 26.84 -4.76 24.78
N PRO A 173 25.66 -5.33 25.08
CA PRO A 173 25.21 -6.56 24.44
C PRO A 173 25.17 -6.43 22.91
N VAL A 174 25.67 -7.45 22.22
CA VAL A 174 25.75 -7.56 20.76
C VAL A 174 24.75 -8.60 20.26
N THR A 175 23.99 -8.25 19.24
CA THR A 175 23.04 -9.15 18.57
C THR A 175 23.21 -9.09 17.04
N TYR A 176 22.46 -9.95 16.36
CA TYR A 176 22.22 -9.96 14.92
C TYR A 176 20.71 -9.92 14.72
N ALA A 177 20.23 -9.28 13.65
CA ALA A 177 18.80 -9.19 13.37
C ALA A 177 18.45 -9.80 12.01
N ASP A 178 17.48 -10.69 11.96
CA ASP A 178 17.02 -11.36 10.73
C ASP A 178 15.58 -11.87 10.88
N VAL A 179 14.96 -12.25 9.76
CA VAL A 179 13.69 -12.96 9.75
C VAL A 179 13.82 -14.31 10.45
N TRP A 180 12.74 -14.73 11.10
CA TRP A 180 12.76 -15.88 12.02
C TRP A 180 13.16 -17.19 11.32
N GLU A 181 12.82 -17.36 10.04
CA GLU A 181 13.18 -18.54 9.26
C GLU A 181 14.69 -18.69 9.11
N PHE A 182 15.43 -17.59 8.91
CA PHE A 182 16.89 -17.62 8.72
C PHE A 182 17.63 -17.94 10.01
N TRP A 183 17.09 -17.57 11.17
CA TRP A 183 17.59 -18.05 12.46
C TRP A 183 17.41 -19.57 12.61
N LEU A 184 16.33 -20.15 12.10
CA LEU A 184 16.12 -21.59 12.14
C LEU A 184 17.00 -22.36 11.16
N GLN A 185 17.34 -21.75 10.03
CA GLN A 185 18.26 -22.28 9.01
C GLN A 185 19.73 -22.19 9.44
N HIS A 186 20.10 -21.14 10.19
CA HIS A 186 21.46 -20.87 10.67
C HIS A 186 21.56 -20.82 12.21
N PRO A 187 21.15 -21.88 12.94
CA PRO A 187 21.16 -21.88 14.40
C PRO A 187 22.58 -21.77 15.00
N GLU A 188 23.62 -22.06 14.22
CA GLU A 188 25.03 -21.96 14.61
C GLU A 188 25.49 -20.53 14.97
N ILE A 189 24.70 -19.50 14.63
CA ILE A 189 25.00 -18.10 14.96
C ILE A 189 24.57 -17.76 16.40
N ALA A 190 23.54 -18.45 16.93
CA ALA A 190 22.95 -18.15 18.23
C ALA A 190 23.96 -18.13 19.41
N PRO A 191 25.01 -18.98 19.45
CA PRO A 191 26.04 -18.90 20.48
C PRO A 191 26.90 -17.62 20.42
N ALA A 192 27.06 -16.99 19.25
CA ALA A 192 27.92 -15.82 19.07
C ALA A 192 27.32 -14.52 19.62
N VAL A 193 26.00 -14.39 19.56
CA VAL A 193 25.25 -13.21 20.04
C VAL A 193 24.92 -13.29 21.53
N ASP A 194 24.68 -12.16 22.19
CA ASP A 194 24.25 -12.11 23.58
C ASP A 194 22.76 -12.45 23.74
N PHE A 195 21.93 -11.99 22.80
CA PHE A 195 20.51 -12.29 22.69
C PHE A 195 20.10 -12.38 21.20
N LEU A 196 18.97 -12.99 20.91
CA LEU A 196 18.42 -13.12 19.56
C LEU A 196 17.57 -11.90 19.20
N THR A 197 17.68 -11.42 17.96
CA THR A 197 16.77 -10.41 17.42
C THR A 197 16.07 -10.98 16.18
N ILE A 198 14.77 -11.22 16.29
CA ILE A 198 13.95 -11.86 15.25
C ILE A 198 13.00 -10.84 14.62
N HIS A 199 12.83 -10.89 13.30
CA HIS A 199 11.82 -10.12 12.59
C HIS A 199 10.58 -10.97 12.36
N LEU A 200 9.43 -10.42 12.70
CA LEU A 200 8.11 -11.04 12.59
C LEU A 200 7.20 -10.07 11.82
N LEU A 201 7.14 -10.25 10.51
CA LEU A 201 6.43 -9.38 9.57
C LEU A 201 5.43 -10.22 8.78
N PRO A 202 4.26 -10.57 9.36
CA PRO A 202 3.36 -11.57 8.77
C PRO A 202 2.92 -11.29 7.33
N TYR A 203 2.97 -10.04 6.88
CA TYR A 203 2.73 -9.68 5.49
C TYR A 203 3.86 -10.12 4.53
N TRP A 204 5.12 -10.03 4.97
CA TRP A 204 6.31 -10.33 4.16
C TRP A 204 6.82 -11.76 4.25
N GLU A 205 6.38 -12.52 5.25
CA GLU A 205 6.78 -13.93 5.44
C GLU A 205 6.44 -14.82 4.23
N ASP A 206 7.09 -15.98 4.14
CA ASP A 206 6.92 -16.90 3.00
C ASP A 206 5.46 -17.37 2.86
N GLU A 207 4.77 -17.55 3.99
CA GLU A 207 3.34 -17.87 4.08
C GLU A 207 2.57 -16.74 4.80
N PRO A 208 2.04 -15.74 4.07
CA PRO A 208 1.43 -14.56 4.67
C PRO A 208 0.17 -14.86 5.47
N SER A 209 0.14 -14.39 6.71
CA SER A 209 -1.02 -14.52 7.58
C SER A 209 -1.91 -13.29 7.51
N GLY A 210 -3.21 -13.49 7.27
CA GLY A 210 -4.23 -12.46 7.35
C GLY A 210 -4.36 -11.87 8.77
N ILE A 211 -4.96 -10.68 8.86
CA ILE A 211 -5.00 -9.88 10.10
C ILE A 211 -5.57 -10.65 11.31
N ASP A 212 -6.55 -11.53 11.09
CA ASP A 212 -7.20 -12.29 12.16
C ASP A 212 -6.31 -13.43 12.71
N GLN A 213 -5.29 -13.86 11.98
CA GLN A 213 -4.36 -14.94 12.35
C GLN A 213 -2.97 -14.43 12.70
N ALA A 214 -2.59 -13.24 12.23
CA ALA A 214 -1.25 -12.68 12.33
C ALA A 214 -0.70 -12.64 13.78
N LEU A 215 -1.52 -12.25 14.76
CA LEU A 215 -1.08 -12.21 16.16
C LEU A 215 -0.85 -13.60 16.75
N LYS A 216 -1.70 -14.57 16.40
CA LYS A 216 -1.52 -15.96 16.83
C LYS A 216 -0.20 -16.50 16.27
N HIS A 217 0.05 -16.27 14.99
CA HIS A 217 1.28 -16.67 14.32
C HIS A 217 2.52 -16.09 15.00
N VAL A 218 2.53 -14.78 15.31
CA VAL A 218 3.61 -14.14 16.09
C VAL A 218 3.84 -14.86 17.44
N GLY A 219 2.76 -15.21 18.15
CA GLY A 219 2.84 -15.93 19.42
C GLY A 219 3.44 -17.34 19.27
N ASP A 220 3.02 -18.08 18.24
CA ASP A 220 3.50 -19.44 17.96
C ASP A 220 5.01 -19.43 17.61
N VAL A 221 5.46 -18.48 16.78
CA VAL A 221 6.88 -18.31 16.45
C VAL A 221 7.67 -17.94 17.71
N ARG A 222 7.16 -17.03 18.55
CA ARG A 222 7.83 -16.61 19.78
C ARG A 222 7.99 -17.76 20.79
N GLN A 223 6.99 -18.65 20.87
CA GLN A 223 7.06 -19.88 21.67
C GLN A 223 8.11 -20.85 21.11
N THR A 224 8.11 -21.06 19.80
CA THR A 224 9.08 -21.94 19.10
C THR A 224 10.51 -21.50 19.41
N PHE A 225 10.80 -20.21 19.32
CA PHE A 225 12.11 -19.66 19.66
C PHE A 225 12.47 -19.82 21.14
N GLY A 226 11.50 -19.59 22.02
CA GLY A 226 11.67 -19.78 23.46
C GLY A 226 12.05 -21.21 23.84
N HIS A 227 11.60 -22.22 23.09
CA HIS A 227 11.99 -23.61 23.31
C HIS A 227 13.33 -23.96 22.63
N LYS A 228 13.51 -23.59 21.36
CA LYS A 228 14.68 -24.02 20.56
C LYS A 228 15.98 -23.37 21.00
N PHE A 229 15.94 -22.12 21.44
CA PHE A 229 17.14 -21.34 21.74
C PHE A 229 17.31 -21.02 23.24
N ALA A 230 16.54 -21.67 24.12
CA ALA A 230 16.71 -21.50 25.56
C ALA A 230 18.18 -21.75 25.99
N PRO A 231 18.74 -20.95 26.92
CA PRO A 231 18.11 -19.87 27.68
C PRO A 231 18.31 -18.47 27.06
N LYS A 232 18.57 -18.34 25.75
CA LYS A 232 18.81 -17.03 25.12
C LYS A 232 17.57 -16.14 25.20
N ASP A 233 17.78 -14.89 25.60
CA ASP A 233 16.78 -13.84 25.47
C ASP A 233 16.45 -13.57 24.00
N ILE A 234 15.21 -13.14 23.75
CA ILE A 234 14.70 -12.86 22.40
C ILE A 234 14.06 -11.46 22.39
N LEU A 235 14.55 -10.63 21.49
CA LEU A 235 13.97 -9.36 21.07
C LEU A 235 13.21 -9.58 19.75
N ILE A 236 11.97 -9.10 19.68
CA ILE A 236 11.28 -8.94 18.39
C ILE A 236 11.79 -7.65 17.77
N GLY A 237 12.74 -7.78 16.85
CA GLY A 237 13.49 -6.66 16.28
C GLY A 237 12.69 -5.85 15.28
N GLU A 238 11.79 -6.48 14.54
CA GLU A 238 10.84 -5.81 13.65
C GLU A 238 9.52 -6.52 13.72
N THR A 239 8.47 -5.74 13.91
CA THR A 239 7.11 -6.19 13.66
C THR A 239 6.25 -4.99 13.32
N GLY A 240 5.34 -5.19 12.39
CA GLY A 240 4.61 -4.12 11.74
C GLY A 240 3.54 -4.67 10.81
N TRP A 241 2.72 -3.77 10.28
CA TRP A 241 1.75 -4.11 9.25
C TRP A 241 1.54 -2.91 8.33
N PRO A 242 1.55 -3.09 6.99
CA PRO A 242 1.47 -1.97 6.06
C PRO A 242 0.06 -1.36 6.03
N SER A 243 0.00 -0.03 6.00
CA SER A 243 -1.26 0.72 6.02
C SER A 243 -1.91 0.87 4.65
N GLU A 244 -1.15 0.64 3.57
CA GLU A 244 -1.59 0.83 2.19
C GLU A 244 -0.92 -0.18 1.25
N GLY A 245 -1.52 -0.37 0.07
CA GLY A 245 -0.96 -1.17 -1.01
C GLY A 245 -1.79 -2.40 -1.35
N ARG A 246 -1.17 -3.35 -2.05
CA ARG A 246 -1.86 -4.52 -2.61
C ARG A 246 -1.99 -5.66 -1.60
N GLN A 247 -3.06 -6.43 -1.69
CA GLN A 247 -3.23 -7.67 -0.94
C GLN A 247 -2.19 -8.72 -1.40
N ARG A 248 -1.63 -9.45 -0.44
CA ARG A 248 -0.81 -10.63 -0.67
C ARG A 248 -1.48 -11.82 0.02
N GLU A 249 -2.04 -12.73 -0.78
CA GLU A 249 -2.84 -13.85 -0.30
C GLU A 249 -3.94 -13.40 0.69
N THR A 250 -3.86 -13.78 1.97
CA THR A 250 -4.84 -13.37 3.00
C THR A 250 -4.45 -12.06 3.72
N ALA A 251 -3.22 -11.58 3.53
CA ALA A 251 -2.70 -10.37 4.17
C ALA A 251 -3.14 -9.12 3.40
N VAL A 252 -4.07 -8.36 3.99
CA VAL A 252 -4.63 -7.13 3.40
C VAL A 252 -4.03 -5.90 4.10
N PRO A 253 -3.22 -5.08 3.40
CA PRO A 253 -2.81 -3.78 3.88
C PRO A 253 -4.01 -2.84 4.05
N SER A 254 -4.09 -2.16 5.19
CA SER A 254 -5.02 -1.05 5.43
C SER A 254 -4.67 -0.37 6.75
N ARG A 255 -4.97 0.93 6.90
CA ARG A 255 -4.75 1.67 8.16
C ARG A 255 -5.43 1.01 9.36
N VAL A 256 -6.64 0.47 9.18
CA VAL A 256 -7.35 -0.23 10.26
C VAL A 256 -6.66 -1.56 10.61
N ASN A 257 -6.17 -2.33 9.62
CA ASN A 257 -5.43 -3.57 9.91
C ASN A 257 -4.07 -3.29 10.54
N GLU A 258 -3.39 -2.23 10.11
CA GLU A 258 -2.17 -1.74 10.77
C GLU A 258 -2.45 -1.45 12.25
N ALA A 259 -3.46 -0.64 12.56
CA ALA A 259 -3.83 -0.36 13.94
C ALA A 259 -4.23 -1.62 14.73
N ARG A 260 -5.02 -2.53 14.15
CA ARG A 260 -5.40 -3.80 14.79
C ARG A 260 -4.17 -4.65 15.14
N PHE A 261 -3.25 -4.80 14.19
CA PHE A 261 -2.03 -5.58 14.39
C PHE A 261 -1.15 -4.93 15.44
N MET A 262 -0.85 -3.64 15.30
CA MET A 262 0.07 -2.94 16.20
C MET A 262 -0.45 -2.90 17.64
N ARG A 263 -1.73 -2.57 17.84
CA ARG A 263 -2.34 -2.54 19.19
C ARG A 263 -2.42 -3.93 19.80
N GLY A 264 -2.84 -4.93 19.02
CA GLY A 264 -2.90 -6.30 19.50
C GLY A 264 -1.52 -6.88 19.82
N PHE A 265 -0.52 -6.57 18.99
CA PHE A 265 0.87 -6.99 19.22
C PHE A 265 1.43 -6.37 20.49
N VAL A 266 1.32 -5.04 20.67
CA VAL A 266 1.83 -4.36 21.86
C VAL A 266 1.18 -4.91 23.12
N ALA A 267 -0.15 -5.07 23.14
CA ALA A 267 -0.85 -5.65 24.29
C ALA A 267 -0.37 -7.07 24.62
N MET A 268 -0.19 -7.91 23.59
CA MET A 268 0.33 -9.28 23.75
C MET A 268 1.77 -9.28 24.26
N ALA A 269 2.63 -8.45 23.68
CA ALA A 269 4.04 -8.38 24.02
C ALA A 269 4.23 -7.90 25.46
N GLU A 270 3.51 -6.86 25.90
CA GLU A 270 3.59 -6.34 27.27
C GLU A 270 3.03 -7.33 28.30
N ALA A 271 1.90 -8.00 27.99
CA ALA A 271 1.33 -9.02 28.87
C ALA A 271 2.27 -10.21 29.11
N ASN A 272 3.14 -10.52 28.14
CA ASN A 272 4.11 -11.60 28.23
C ASN A 272 5.54 -11.12 28.59
N GLY A 273 5.74 -9.83 28.86
CA GLY A 273 7.05 -9.26 29.16
C GLY A 273 8.07 -9.37 28.01
N TRP A 274 7.61 -9.40 26.76
CA TRP A 274 8.49 -9.50 25.60
C TRP A 274 9.17 -8.17 25.29
N ARG A 275 10.45 -8.26 24.90
CA ARG A 275 11.18 -7.13 24.32
C ARG A 275 10.78 -6.96 22.86
N TYR A 276 10.48 -5.75 22.43
CA TYR A 276 10.05 -5.47 21.05
C TYR A 276 10.54 -4.13 20.50
N ASN A 277 10.63 -4.06 19.18
CA ASN A 277 10.82 -2.87 18.39
C ASN A 277 9.81 -2.84 17.24
N LEU A 278 9.09 -1.73 17.09
CA LEU A 278 8.04 -1.55 16.09
C LEU A 278 8.64 -1.01 14.78
N ILE A 279 8.31 -1.63 13.65
CA ILE A 279 8.64 -1.10 12.33
C ILE A 279 7.40 -0.39 11.75
N GLU A 280 7.47 0.89 11.44
CA GLU A 280 8.56 1.86 11.72
C GLU A 280 8.04 3.21 12.18
N ALA A 281 8.93 4.10 12.60
CA ALA A 281 8.55 5.44 13.02
C ALA A 281 7.76 6.19 11.93
N PHE A 282 8.32 6.32 10.72
CA PHE A 282 7.77 7.15 9.65
C PHE A 282 7.62 6.36 8.36
N ASP A 283 6.55 6.61 7.60
CA ASP A 283 6.40 6.11 6.23
C ASP A 283 7.62 6.53 5.39
N GLN A 284 8.18 5.60 4.59
CA GLN A 284 9.43 5.80 3.83
C GLN A 284 9.20 5.72 2.30
N PRO A 285 8.91 6.84 1.62
CA PRO A 285 8.55 6.84 0.21
C PRO A 285 9.57 6.19 -0.73
N TRP A 286 10.87 6.26 -0.43
CA TRP A 286 11.93 5.70 -1.27
C TRP A 286 11.85 4.17 -1.41
N LYS A 287 11.33 3.45 -0.39
CA LYS A 287 11.13 1.99 -0.45
C LYS A 287 10.17 1.57 -1.56
N ARG A 288 9.32 2.49 -2.02
CA ARG A 288 8.32 2.20 -3.07
C ARG A 288 8.93 1.84 -4.42
N ALA A 289 10.18 2.24 -4.66
CA ALA A 289 10.92 1.90 -5.86
C ALA A 289 11.17 0.38 -5.97
N SER A 290 11.57 -0.27 -4.87
CA SER A 290 11.90 -1.70 -4.81
C SER A 290 10.76 -2.60 -4.33
N GLU A 291 9.84 -2.07 -3.52
CA GLU A 291 8.83 -2.87 -2.80
C GLU A 291 7.38 -2.54 -3.21
N GLY A 292 7.21 -1.71 -4.24
CA GLY A 292 5.90 -1.20 -4.66
C GLY A 292 5.26 -0.30 -3.60
N ALA A 293 3.96 -0.03 -3.72
CA ALA A 293 3.28 0.88 -2.79
C ALA A 293 3.51 0.50 -1.32
N VAL A 294 3.36 -0.78 -0.99
CA VAL A 294 3.42 -1.34 0.37
C VAL A 294 4.68 -0.92 1.12
N GLY A 295 5.86 -0.99 0.48
CA GLY A 295 7.12 -0.68 1.15
C GLY A 295 7.19 0.74 1.73
N GLY A 296 6.42 1.68 1.18
CA GLY A 296 6.40 3.05 1.66
C GLY A 296 5.48 3.34 2.84
N TYR A 297 4.67 2.38 3.31
CA TYR A 297 3.55 2.66 4.22
C TYR A 297 3.54 1.82 5.50
N TRP A 298 4.69 1.63 6.13
CA TRP A 298 4.85 0.90 7.41
C TRP A 298 4.93 1.82 8.64
N GLY A 299 4.90 3.13 8.44
CA GLY A 299 5.10 4.11 9.49
C GLY A 299 3.96 4.18 10.49
N LEU A 300 4.29 4.42 11.75
CA LEU A 300 3.32 4.83 12.78
C LEU A 300 2.85 6.27 12.53
N PHE A 301 3.73 7.07 11.94
CA PHE A 301 3.48 8.40 11.41
C PHE A 301 3.62 8.38 9.88
N ASP A 302 2.94 9.29 9.19
CA ASP A 302 3.13 9.44 7.75
C ASP A 302 4.46 10.13 7.40
N ALA A 303 4.77 10.22 6.12
CA ALA A 303 6.02 10.80 5.63
C ALA A 303 6.16 12.31 5.98
N ASP A 304 5.04 12.98 6.27
CA ASP A 304 4.96 14.36 6.74
C ASP A 304 4.95 14.47 8.28
N ARG A 305 5.25 13.37 8.99
CA ARG A 305 5.32 13.24 10.46
C ARG A 305 3.97 13.45 11.15
N GLN A 306 2.85 13.32 10.43
CA GLN A 306 1.52 13.35 11.03
C GLN A 306 1.16 11.98 11.61
N ASP A 307 0.52 11.98 12.79
CA ASP A 307 0.08 10.74 13.46
C ASP A 307 -1.02 10.06 12.61
N LYS A 308 -0.81 8.78 12.27
CA LYS A 308 -1.79 7.98 11.51
C LYS A 308 -2.91 7.42 12.40
N GLY A 309 -2.82 7.58 13.74
CA GLY A 309 -3.74 7.02 14.72
C GLY A 309 -3.49 5.53 15.00
N VAL A 310 -2.32 5.01 14.63
CA VAL A 310 -2.03 3.56 14.67
C VAL A 310 -2.09 3.02 16.09
N LEU A 311 -1.52 3.74 17.06
CA LEU A 311 -1.37 3.28 18.44
C LEU A 311 -2.48 3.75 19.40
N ALA A 312 -3.21 4.81 19.04
CA ALA A 312 -4.31 5.36 19.83
C ALA A 312 -5.30 6.16 18.97
N GLY A 313 -6.56 6.23 19.39
CA GLY A 313 -7.63 6.99 18.75
C GLY A 313 -8.37 6.25 17.63
N PRO A 314 -9.37 6.89 17.00
CA PRO A 314 -10.14 6.30 15.90
C PRO A 314 -9.32 6.26 14.60
N VAL A 315 -9.47 5.18 13.82
CA VAL A 315 -8.70 4.95 12.59
C VAL A 315 -9.63 4.75 11.40
N THR A 316 -9.31 5.37 10.26
CA THR A 316 -10.06 5.22 9.00
C THR A 316 -9.16 4.70 7.89
N ASN A 317 -9.69 3.81 7.05
CA ASN A 317 -8.97 3.31 5.88
C ASN A 317 -8.83 4.38 4.78
N VAL A 318 -9.73 5.37 4.73
CA VAL A 318 -9.71 6.42 3.72
C VAL A 318 -9.90 7.76 4.42
N PRO A 319 -8.83 8.41 4.93
CA PRO A 319 -8.93 9.67 5.66
C PRO A 319 -9.66 10.77 4.91
N TYR A 320 -9.50 10.82 3.59
CA TYR A 320 -10.08 11.83 2.71
C TYR A 320 -11.44 11.43 2.11
N TRP A 321 -12.15 10.46 2.70
CA TRP A 321 -13.40 9.95 2.12
C TRP A 321 -14.49 11.01 1.93
N LEU A 322 -14.54 12.04 2.79
CA LEU A 322 -15.48 13.17 2.63
C LEU A 322 -15.13 14.03 1.39
N LEU A 323 -13.84 14.24 1.12
CA LEU A 323 -13.39 14.92 -0.09
C LEU A 323 -13.78 14.11 -1.33
N TRP A 324 -13.52 12.80 -1.32
CA TRP A 324 -13.89 11.91 -2.42
C TRP A 324 -15.41 11.81 -2.62
N LEU A 325 -16.19 11.85 -1.54
CA LEU A 325 -17.64 11.95 -1.62
C LEU A 325 -18.09 13.26 -2.30
N GLY A 326 -17.48 14.39 -1.93
CA GLY A 326 -17.74 15.69 -2.56
C GLY A 326 -17.40 15.71 -4.06
N ILE A 327 -16.21 15.21 -4.43
CA ILE A 327 -15.79 15.06 -5.83
C ILE A 327 -16.74 14.11 -6.59
N GLY A 328 -17.11 12.99 -5.97
CA GLY A 328 -18.08 12.05 -6.54
C GLY A 328 -19.45 12.70 -6.77
N GLY A 329 -19.90 13.55 -5.85
CA GLY A 329 -21.12 14.34 -6.00
C GLY A 329 -21.06 15.30 -7.19
N MET A 330 -19.91 15.94 -7.39
CA MET A 330 -19.65 16.80 -8.56
C MET A 330 -19.68 16.01 -9.88
N ILE A 331 -19.08 14.81 -9.91
CA ILE A 331 -19.11 13.93 -11.09
C ILE A 331 -20.54 13.47 -11.39
N LEU A 332 -21.29 13.06 -10.37
CA LEU A 332 -22.69 12.68 -10.50
C LEU A 332 -23.51 13.86 -11.06
N LEU A 333 -23.40 15.04 -10.46
CA LEU A 333 -24.09 16.24 -10.92
C LEU A 333 -23.72 16.59 -12.36
N GLY A 334 -22.42 16.60 -12.68
CA GLY A 334 -21.93 16.84 -14.03
C GLY A 334 -22.50 15.85 -15.06
N THR A 335 -22.64 14.58 -14.67
CA THR A 335 -23.27 13.53 -15.49
C THR A 335 -24.73 13.85 -15.77
N LEU A 336 -25.50 14.25 -14.75
CA LEU A 336 -26.92 14.61 -14.91
C LEU A 336 -27.09 15.86 -15.78
N VAL A 337 -26.25 16.88 -15.59
CA VAL A 337 -26.27 18.12 -16.39
C VAL A 337 -25.94 17.83 -17.85
N LEU A 338 -24.91 17.02 -18.09
CA LEU A 338 -24.50 16.63 -19.43
C LEU A 338 -25.58 15.80 -20.12
N GLY A 339 -26.13 14.79 -19.44
CA GLY A 339 -27.22 13.95 -19.93
C GLY A 339 -28.57 14.66 -20.10
N GLY A 340 -28.80 15.76 -19.37
CA GLY A 340 -29.98 16.61 -19.53
C GLY A 340 -31.32 15.86 -19.42
N ARG A 341 -32.27 16.23 -20.29
CA ARG A 341 -33.61 15.63 -20.31
C ARG A 341 -33.55 14.23 -20.91
N VAL A 342 -34.30 13.29 -20.32
CA VAL A 342 -34.44 11.90 -20.82
C VAL A 342 -35.86 11.64 -21.38
N ARG A 343 -35.98 10.69 -22.32
CA ARG A 343 -37.26 10.35 -22.98
C ARG A 343 -37.97 9.10 -22.46
N THR A 344 -37.24 8.14 -21.89
CA THR A 344 -37.80 6.81 -21.56
C THR A 344 -37.51 6.45 -20.11
N VAL A 345 -38.34 5.58 -19.51
CA VAL A 345 -38.12 5.05 -18.15
C VAL A 345 -36.72 4.43 -18.02
N ARG A 346 -36.29 3.65 -19.02
CA ARG A 346 -34.96 3.03 -19.05
C ARG A 346 -33.84 4.06 -18.95
N THR A 347 -33.89 5.12 -19.75
CA THR A 347 -32.86 6.17 -19.71
C THR A 347 -32.95 7.02 -18.45
N ALA A 348 -34.15 7.17 -17.86
CA ALA A 348 -34.35 7.83 -16.58
C ALA A 348 -33.69 7.10 -15.41
N ILE A 349 -33.71 5.76 -15.44
CA ILE A 349 -33.04 4.93 -14.45
C ILE A 349 -31.52 4.87 -14.71
N ALA A 350 -31.13 4.70 -15.97
CA ALA A 350 -29.73 4.49 -16.33
C ALA A 350 -28.83 5.71 -16.07
N LEU A 351 -29.32 6.94 -16.31
CA LEU A 351 -28.46 8.13 -16.25
C LEU A 351 -27.94 8.43 -14.82
N PRO A 352 -28.77 8.44 -13.75
CA PRO A 352 -28.25 8.62 -12.39
C PRO A 352 -27.33 7.49 -11.94
N LEU A 353 -27.67 6.24 -12.27
CA LEU A 353 -26.86 5.06 -11.90
C LEU A 353 -25.50 5.06 -12.60
N LEU A 354 -25.45 5.47 -13.87
CA LEU A 354 -24.19 5.71 -14.60
C LEU A 354 -23.32 6.73 -13.86
N GLY A 355 -23.93 7.84 -13.42
CA GLY A 355 -23.23 8.88 -12.67
C GLY A 355 -22.65 8.37 -11.35
N ALA A 356 -23.40 7.54 -10.61
CA ALA A 356 -22.90 6.94 -9.36
C ALA A 356 -21.75 5.94 -9.60
N VAL A 357 -21.88 5.05 -10.59
CA VAL A 357 -20.80 4.11 -10.94
C VAL A 357 -19.55 4.87 -11.34
N ALA A 358 -19.68 5.89 -12.19
CA ALA A 358 -18.55 6.70 -12.61
C ALA A 358 -17.92 7.51 -11.47
N ALA A 359 -18.74 8.09 -10.59
CA ALA A 359 -18.27 8.82 -9.42
C ALA A 359 -17.45 7.92 -8.48
N CYS A 360 -17.94 6.72 -8.16
CA CYS A 360 -17.21 5.77 -7.33
C CYS A 360 -15.94 5.27 -8.04
N SER A 361 -16.04 4.85 -9.31
CA SER A 361 -14.89 4.27 -10.02
C SER A 361 -13.76 5.27 -10.25
N ILE A 362 -14.09 6.50 -10.63
CA ILE A 362 -13.11 7.57 -10.87
C ILE A 362 -12.47 8.03 -9.56
N GLY A 363 -13.27 8.21 -8.49
CA GLY A 363 -12.73 8.59 -7.18
C GLY A 363 -11.82 7.51 -6.60
N THR A 364 -12.20 6.23 -6.70
CA THR A 364 -11.35 5.12 -6.26
C THR A 364 -10.09 4.99 -7.11
N TRP A 365 -10.15 5.25 -8.42
CA TRP A 365 -8.96 5.30 -9.26
C TRP A 365 -8.00 6.40 -8.83
N ALA A 366 -8.51 7.58 -8.51
CA ALA A 366 -7.71 8.70 -8.04
C ALA A 366 -7.06 8.42 -6.68
N GLU A 367 -7.79 7.82 -5.74
CA GLU A 367 -7.24 7.41 -4.44
C GLU A 367 -6.18 6.31 -4.60
N LEU A 368 -6.44 5.30 -5.43
CA LEU A 368 -5.46 4.26 -5.72
C LEU A 368 -4.19 4.86 -6.34
N THR A 369 -4.34 5.79 -7.29
CA THR A 369 -3.20 6.48 -7.93
C THR A 369 -2.37 7.23 -6.91
N ARG A 370 -2.99 7.95 -5.96
CA ARG A 370 -2.29 8.65 -4.88
C ARG A 370 -1.38 7.71 -4.08
N VAL A 371 -1.82 6.48 -3.87
CA VAL A 371 -1.09 5.45 -3.13
C VAL A 371 -0.02 4.77 -4.00
N THR A 372 -0.32 4.48 -5.27
CA THR A 372 0.50 3.59 -6.10
C THR A 372 1.43 4.30 -7.08
N ALA A 373 1.16 5.55 -7.46
CA ALA A 373 2.00 6.29 -8.40
C ALA A 373 3.28 6.80 -7.72
N ARG A 374 4.41 6.41 -8.27
CA ARG A 374 5.77 6.66 -7.76
C ARG A 374 6.52 7.61 -8.69
N PHE A 375 6.39 7.37 -9.98
CA PHE A 375 7.13 8.07 -11.02
C PHE A 375 6.21 8.91 -11.92
N ALA A 376 6.79 9.85 -12.66
CA ALA A 376 6.03 10.80 -13.49
C ALA A 376 5.24 10.11 -14.60
N ASP A 377 5.77 9.05 -15.20
CA ASP A 377 5.10 8.24 -16.22
C ASP A 377 3.87 7.50 -15.67
N GLU A 378 3.93 7.00 -14.43
CA GLU A 378 2.78 6.40 -13.74
C GLU A 378 1.67 7.44 -13.49
N TRP A 379 2.03 8.67 -13.12
CA TRP A 379 1.09 9.79 -13.01
C TRP A 379 0.47 10.17 -14.36
N VAL A 380 1.27 10.22 -15.42
CA VAL A 380 0.77 10.47 -16.80
C VAL A 380 -0.18 9.36 -17.22
N TRP A 381 0.19 8.09 -17.00
CA TRP A 381 -0.66 6.94 -17.29
C TRP A 381 -2.01 7.03 -16.55
N ALA A 382 -1.98 7.38 -15.27
CA ALA A 382 -3.18 7.55 -14.49
C ALA A 382 -4.07 8.71 -14.95
N GLY A 383 -3.45 9.83 -15.34
CA GLY A 383 -4.14 10.96 -15.96
C GLY A 383 -4.80 10.58 -17.29
N LEU A 384 -4.13 9.80 -18.14
CA LEU A 384 -4.71 9.31 -19.39
C LEU A 384 -5.93 8.40 -19.16
N LEU A 385 -5.87 7.51 -18.16
CA LEU A 385 -7.01 6.66 -17.79
C LEU A 385 -8.16 7.47 -17.18
N LEU A 386 -7.87 8.52 -16.41
CA LEU A 386 -8.88 9.45 -15.93
C LEU A 386 -9.60 10.14 -17.10
N VAL A 387 -8.86 10.68 -18.06
CA VAL A 387 -9.41 11.33 -19.26
C VAL A 387 -10.26 10.34 -20.07
N LEU A 388 -9.77 9.11 -20.26
CA LEU A 388 -10.53 8.05 -20.93
C LEU A 388 -11.87 7.80 -20.24
N ASN A 389 -11.89 7.66 -18.91
CA ASN A 389 -13.12 7.45 -18.14
C ASN A 389 -14.09 8.62 -18.27
N LEU A 390 -13.60 9.87 -18.27
CA LEU A 390 -14.42 11.06 -18.48
C LEU A 390 -15.02 11.11 -19.89
N LEU A 391 -14.26 10.74 -20.93
CA LEU A 391 -14.76 10.67 -22.30
C LEU A 391 -15.82 9.57 -22.47
N VAL A 392 -15.61 8.41 -21.86
CA VAL A 392 -16.58 7.29 -21.84
C VAL A 392 -17.84 7.67 -21.07
N LEU A 393 -17.70 8.33 -19.93
CA LEU A 393 -18.83 8.87 -19.16
C LEU A 393 -19.63 9.88 -19.99
N ALA A 394 -18.94 10.83 -20.61
CA ALA A 394 -19.59 11.84 -21.44
C ALA A 394 -20.33 11.21 -22.62
N HIS A 395 -19.70 10.23 -23.27
CA HIS A 395 -20.29 9.50 -24.39
C HIS A 395 -21.57 8.77 -23.99
N SER A 396 -21.51 8.05 -22.86
CA SER A 396 -22.64 7.30 -22.33
C SER A 396 -23.77 8.23 -21.84
N ALA A 397 -23.46 9.31 -21.12
CA ALA A 397 -24.45 10.26 -20.64
C ALA A 397 -25.20 10.93 -21.80
N LEU A 398 -24.48 11.35 -22.84
CA LEU A 398 -25.07 11.94 -24.04
C LEU A 398 -25.89 10.92 -24.85
N ALA A 399 -25.51 9.64 -24.85
CA ALA A 399 -26.29 8.57 -25.48
C ALA A 399 -27.67 8.36 -24.81
N LEU A 400 -27.77 8.64 -23.51
CA LEU A 400 -29.01 8.53 -22.73
C LEU A 400 -29.89 9.79 -22.82
N SER A 401 -29.33 10.90 -23.32
CA SER A 401 -29.98 12.21 -23.42
C SER A 401 -31.01 12.33 -24.55
N VAL A 402 -31.90 13.31 -24.43
CA VAL A 402 -32.53 13.95 -25.60
C VAL A 402 -31.41 14.64 -26.38
N ARG A 403 -31.12 14.12 -27.58
CA ARG A 403 -30.10 14.66 -28.48
C ARG A 403 -30.65 15.85 -29.24
N ASP A 404 -30.35 17.06 -28.78
CA ASP A 404 -30.65 18.33 -29.46
C ASP A 404 -29.48 19.32 -29.35
N GLY A 405 -29.39 20.23 -30.33
CA GLY A 405 -28.43 21.33 -30.35
C GLY A 405 -26.97 20.89 -30.17
N TRP A 406 -26.33 21.37 -29.10
CA TRP A 406 -24.92 21.05 -28.82
C TRP A 406 -24.71 19.60 -28.34
N ARG A 407 -25.71 19.00 -27.68
CA ARG A 407 -25.62 17.62 -27.16
C ARG A 407 -25.55 16.61 -28.30
N GLU A 408 -26.32 16.84 -29.36
CA GLU A 408 -26.25 16.00 -30.57
C GLU A 408 -24.89 16.10 -31.27
N ARG A 409 -24.35 17.32 -31.43
CA ARG A 409 -23.02 17.52 -32.01
C ARG A 409 -21.92 16.84 -31.18
N ALA A 410 -21.96 17.01 -29.86
CA ALA A 410 -21.01 16.38 -28.95
C ALA A 410 -21.13 14.83 -28.97
N PHE A 411 -22.36 14.32 -28.95
CA PHE A 411 -22.63 12.89 -29.04
C PHE A 411 -22.05 12.32 -30.34
N ASN A 412 -22.34 12.93 -31.50
CA ASN A 412 -21.87 12.45 -32.79
C ASN A 412 -20.33 12.46 -32.88
N TRP A 413 -19.69 13.48 -32.31
CA TRP A 413 -18.22 13.55 -32.24
C TRP A 413 -17.62 12.40 -31.41
N LEU A 414 -18.22 12.08 -30.26
CA LEU A 414 -17.80 10.94 -29.42
C LEU A 414 -18.16 9.60 -30.05
N GLU A 415 -19.33 9.47 -30.68
CA GLU A 415 -19.79 8.24 -31.32
C GLU A 415 -18.85 7.80 -32.44
N GLN A 416 -18.35 8.74 -33.25
CA GLN A 416 -17.34 8.47 -34.28
C GLN A 416 -16.02 7.93 -33.71
N ARG A 417 -15.73 8.19 -32.43
CA ARG A 417 -14.52 7.79 -31.72
C ARG A 417 -14.74 6.63 -30.74
N ALA A 418 -15.98 6.22 -30.52
CA ALA A 418 -16.33 5.25 -29.48
C ALA A 418 -15.63 3.90 -29.66
N GLY A 419 -15.47 3.45 -30.91
CA GLY A 419 -14.70 2.25 -31.23
C GLY A 419 -13.23 2.33 -30.79
N TRP A 420 -12.64 3.52 -30.83
CA TRP A 420 -11.29 3.75 -30.32
C TRP A 420 -11.25 3.89 -28.81
N LEU A 421 -12.26 4.51 -28.19
CA LEU A 421 -12.34 4.59 -26.72
C LEU A 421 -12.36 3.20 -26.07
N VAL A 422 -13.18 2.28 -26.59
CA VAL A 422 -13.20 0.89 -26.08
C VAL A 422 -11.91 0.13 -26.42
N ALA A 423 -11.29 0.39 -27.58
CA ALA A 423 -10.00 -0.22 -27.92
C ALA A 423 -8.87 0.26 -27.01
N ILE A 424 -8.83 1.55 -26.64
CA ILE A 424 -7.87 2.11 -25.68
C ILE A 424 -8.11 1.54 -24.28
N ALA A 425 -9.36 1.40 -23.85
CA ALA A 425 -9.69 0.75 -22.58
C ALA A 425 -9.25 -0.73 -22.57
N GLY A 426 -9.48 -1.45 -23.66
CA GLY A 426 -9.01 -2.82 -23.84
C GLY A 426 -7.47 -2.90 -23.87
N PHE A 427 -6.80 -1.95 -24.50
CA PHE A 427 -5.33 -1.87 -24.50
C PHE A 427 -4.77 -1.68 -23.10
N ALA A 428 -5.32 -0.73 -22.33
CA ALA A 428 -4.95 -0.55 -20.93
C ALA A 428 -5.20 -1.84 -20.11
N GLY A 429 -6.33 -2.51 -20.33
CA GLY A 429 -6.63 -3.80 -19.71
C GLY A 429 -5.63 -4.89 -20.07
N ALA A 430 -5.23 -4.99 -21.34
CA ALA A 430 -4.26 -5.97 -21.82
C ALA A 430 -2.85 -5.73 -21.24
N VAL A 431 -2.38 -4.47 -21.23
CA VAL A 431 -1.09 -4.11 -20.64
C VAL A 431 -1.05 -4.49 -19.16
N MET A 432 -2.10 -4.15 -18.41
CA MET A 432 -2.19 -4.44 -16.98
C MET A 432 -2.32 -5.93 -16.70
N MET A 433 -3.08 -6.66 -17.53
CA MET A 433 -3.20 -8.11 -17.42
C MET A 433 -1.84 -8.79 -17.64
N LEU A 434 -1.11 -8.41 -18.68
CA LEU A 434 0.23 -8.96 -18.94
C LEU A 434 1.18 -8.66 -17.78
N ALA A 435 1.17 -7.42 -17.27
CA ALA A 435 1.98 -7.05 -16.13
C ALA A 435 1.67 -7.90 -14.88
N LEU A 436 0.39 -8.16 -14.59
CA LEU A 436 -0.03 -8.99 -13.45
C LEU A 436 0.22 -10.49 -13.65
N VAL A 437 0.27 -10.98 -14.89
CA VAL A 437 0.60 -12.39 -15.17
C VAL A 437 2.11 -12.67 -15.04
N PHE A 438 2.94 -11.74 -15.52
CA PHE A 438 4.39 -11.95 -15.64
C PHE A 438 5.21 -11.31 -14.51
N ASP A 439 4.74 -10.21 -13.92
CA ASP A 439 5.44 -9.45 -12.89
C ASP A 439 4.46 -8.84 -11.85
N PRO A 440 3.69 -9.67 -11.10
CA PRO A 440 2.65 -9.19 -10.19
C PRO A 440 3.18 -8.55 -8.91
N ARG A 441 4.36 -8.97 -8.44
CA ARG A 441 4.78 -8.88 -7.01
C ARG A 441 4.53 -7.51 -6.37
N TYR A 442 4.78 -6.43 -7.11
CA TYR A 442 4.69 -5.05 -6.60
C TYR A 442 3.65 -4.19 -7.32
N ARG A 443 2.74 -4.80 -8.10
CA ARG A 443 1.76 -4.09 -8.93
C ARG A 443 0.35 -4.22 -8.38
N SER A 444 -0.34 -3.09 -8.23
CA SER A 444 -1.73 -3.05 -7.79
C SER A 444 -2.72 -3.29 -8.93
N PHE A 445 -3.94 -3.68 -8.58
CA PHE A 445 -5.00 -4.01 -9.52
C PHE A 445 -5.76 -2.75 -10.00
N PRO A 446 -5.78 -2.42 -11.31
CA PRO A 446 -6.41 -1.20 -11.81
C PRO A 446 -7.92 -1.37 -12.07
N SER A 447 -8.59 -2.19 -11.26
CA SER A 447 -10.01 -2.54 -11.42
C SER A 447 -10.92 -1.30 -11.50
N ALA A 448 -10.66 -0.30 -10.66
CA ALA A 448 -11.43 0.95 -10.62
C ALA A 448 -11.31 1.77 -11.92
N ALA A 449 -10.17 1.69 -12.63
CA ALA A 449 -9.96 2.42 -13.87
C ALA A 449 -10.74 1.83 -15.06
N LEU A 450 -11.09 0.54 -15.00
CA LEU A 450 -11.65 -0.19 -16.15
C LEU A 450 -13.09 -0.63 -15.98
N VAL A 451 -13.64 -0.59 -14.76
CA VAL A 451 -15.03 -1.01 -14.51
C VAL A 451 -16.05 -0.18 -15.30
N LEU A 452 -15.86 1.14 -15.38
CA LEU A 452 -16.77 2.03 -16.11
C LEU A 452 -16.77 1.75 -17.62
N PRO A 453 -15.63 1.77 -18.35
CA PRO A 453 -15.62 1.44 -19.77
C PRO A 453 -16.08 0.01 -20.05
N ALA A 454 -15.73 -0.96 -19.21
CA ALA A 454 -16.22 -2.33 -19.35
C ALA A 454 -17.75 -2.39 -19.30
N LEU A 455 -18.38 -1.79 -18.29
CA LEU A 455 -19.84 -1.80 -18.14
C LEU A 455 -20.56 -1.01 -19.24
N VAL A 456 -20.05 0.18 -19.60
CA VAL A 456 -20.66 1.03 -20.64
C VAL A 456 -20.70 0.29 -21.98
N TYR A 457 -19.57 -0.26 -22.43
CA TYR A 457 -19.50 -0.93 -23.73
C TYR A 457 -20.03 -2.35 -23.71
N LEU A 458 -20.12 -2.99 -22.54
CA LEU A 458 -20.90 -4.21 -22.37
C LEU A 458 -22.38 -3.94 -22.66
N VAL A 459 -22.97 -2.88 -22.10
CA VAL A 459 -24.39 -2.56 -22.29
C VAL A 459 -24.67 -1.94 -23.66
N ARG A 460 -23.78 -1.08 -24.14
CA ARG A 460 -23.89 -0.34 -25.40
C ARG A 460 -22.66 -0.61 -26.29
N PRO A 461 -22.63 -1.75 -27.00
CA PRO A 461 -21.50 -2.06 -27.87
C PRO A 461 -21.45 -1.12 -29.07
N VAL A 462 -20.25 -0.87 -29.57
CA VAL A 462 -19.97 0.07 -30.66
C VAL A 462 -19.11 -0.60 -31.73
N SER A 463 -19.19 -0.14 -32.97
CA SER A 463 -18.31 -0.62 -34.04
C SER A 463 -16.91 -0.02 -33.89
N GLY A 464 -15.86 -0.80 -34.14
CA GLY A 464 -14.49 -0.30 -34.09
C GLY A 464 -13.46 -1.24 -34.74
N PRO A 465 -12.16 -1.00 -34.49
CA PRO A 465 -11.06 -1.77 -35.08
C PRO A 465 -11.10 -3.26 -34.66
N ARG A 466 -11.55 -4.13 -35.58
CA ARG A 466 -11.89 -5.53 -35.24
C ARG A 466 -10.67 -6.40 -34.91
N ARG A 467 -9.54 -6.20 -35.58
CA ARG A 467 -8.34 -7.03 -35.37
C ARG A 467 -7.77 -6.76 -33.98
N GLU A 468 -7.70 -5.49 -33.62
CA GLU A 468 -7.24 -4.96 -32.36
C GLU A 468 -8.15 -5.44 -31.23
N MET A 469 -9.47 -5.25 -31.35
CA MET A 469 -10.41 -5.73 -30.33
C MET A 469 -10.35 -7.26 -30.13
N ALA A 470 -10.16 -8.05 -31.19
CA ALA A 470 -10.03 -9.50 -31.08
C ALA A 470 -8.75 -9.89 -30.33
N LEU A 471 -7.62 -9.26 -30.66
CA LEU A 471 -6.36 -9.46 -29.95
C LEU A 471 -6.48 -9.08 -28.47
N LEU A 472 -7.05 -7.92 -28.17
CA LEU A 472 -7.24 -7.45 -26.79
C LEU A 472 -8.17 -8.37 -25.99
N THR A 473 -9.26 -8.85 -26.62
CA THR A 473 -10.16 -9.84 -26.01
C THR A 473 -9.41 -11.11 -25.64
N PHE A 474 -8.56 -11.61 -26.55
CA PHE A 474 -7.75 -12.80 -26.31
C PHE A 474 -6.74 -12.59 -25.19
N ILE A 475 -5.94 -11.52 -25.22
CA ILE A 475 -4.90 -11.26 -24.21
C ILE A 475 -5.53 -11.15 -22.81
N ILE A 476 -6.59 -10.35 -22.67
CA ILE A 476 -7.25 -10.16 -21.37
C ILE A 476 -7.85 -11.49 -20.91
N GLY A 477 -8.61 -12.18 -21.77
CA GLY A 477 -9.29 -13.43 -21.43
C GLY A 477 -8.32 -14.55 -21.06
N ALA A 478 -7.24 -14.73 -21.83
CA ALA A 478 -6.22 -15.73 -21.58
C ALA A 478 -5.44 -15.48 -20.28
N GLY A 479 -5.33 -14.22 -19.83
CA GLY A 479 -4.64 -13.85 -18.59
C GLY A 479 -5.44 -14.06 -17.30
N ILE A 480 -6.77 -14.24 -17.35
CA ILE A 480 -7.62 -14.33 -16.15
C ILE A 480 -7.25 -15.53 -15.27
N ALA A 481 -7.06 -16.72 -15.85
CA ALA A 481 -6.71 -17.91 -15.07
C ALA A 481 -5.25 -17.87 -14.56
N PRO A 482 -4.24 -17.54 -15.40
CA PRO A 482 -2.87 -17.38 -14.93
C PRO A 482 -2.70 -16.34 -13.82
N GLN A 483 -3.37 -15.19 -13.90
CA GLN A 483 -3.25 -14.17 -12.84
C GLN A 483 -3.87 -14.66 -11.52
N LEU A 484 -5.03 -15.33 -11.55
CA LEU A 484 -5.61 -15.91 -10.32
C LEU A 484 -4.72 -17.00 -9.72
N TYR A 485 -4.09 -17.81 -10.57
CA TYR A 485 -3.14 -18.84 -10.11
C TYR A 485 -1.92 -18.23 -9.43
N ARG A 486 -1.35 -17.16 -10.01
CA ARG A 486 -0.21 -16.44 -9.43
C ARG A 486 -0.55 -15.74 -8.11
N GLU A 487 -1.76 -15.21 -8.00
CA GLU A 487 -2.19 -14.37 -6.88
C GLU A 487 -2.79 -15.15 -5.71
N GLY A 488 -3.18 -16.40 -5.94
CA GLY A 488 -3.88 -17.23 -4.99
C GLY A 488 -5.37 -16.92 -4.92
N VAL A 489 -6.17 -17.96 -4.69
CA VAL A 489 -7.65 -17.87 -4.68
C VAL A 489 -8.21 -17.08 -3.49
N LEU A 490 -7.40 -16.84 -2.46
CA LEU A 490 -7.77 -16.07 -1.28
C LEU A 490 -7.61 -14.56 -1.48
N ASN A 491 -6.97 -14.13 -2.58
CA ASN A 491 -6.76 -12.73 -2.88
C ASN A 491 -8.02 -12.09 -3.48
N GLN A 492 -8.72 -11.28 -2.69
CA GLN A 492 -9.99 -10.65 -3.10
C GLN A 492 -9.80 -9.57 -4.16
N GLN A 493 -8.67 -8.85 -4.11
CA GLN A 493 -8.35 -7.85 -5.12
C GLN A 493 -8.09 -8.49 -6.50
N ALA A 494 -7.45 -9.66 -6.53
CA ALA A 494 -7.24 -10.45 -7.75
C ALA A 494 -8.57 -10.96 -8.35
N TRP A 495 -9.54 -11.35 -7.51
CA TRP A 495 -10.89 -11.66 -7.95
C TRP A 495 -11.62 -10.43 -8.50
N GLY A 496 -11.51 -9.28 -7.84
CA GLY A 496 -12.05 -8.02 -8.35
C GLY A 496 -11.51 -7.68 -9.74
N TRP A 497 -10.21 -7.88 -9.96
CA TRP A 497 -9.58 -7.73 -11.27
C TRP A 497 -10.07 -8.75 -12.29
N ALA A 498 -10.21 -10.02 -11.92
CA ALA A 498 -10.75 -11.07 -12.78
C ALA A 498 -12.18 -10.73 -13.27
N VAL A 499 -13.03 -10.24 -12.37
CA VAL A 499 -14.40 -9.83 -12.71
C VAL A 499 -14.40 -8.66 -13.69
N VAL A 500 -13.64 -7.60 -13.42
CA VAL A 500 -13.55 -6.45 -14.33
C VAL A 500 -12.96 -6.85 -15.69
N SER A 501 -11.96 -7.74 -15.69
CA SER A 501 -11.37 -8.29 -16.90
C SER A 501 -12.38 -9.09 -17.72
N LEU A 502 -13.19 -9.93 -17.07
CA LEU A 502 -14.27 -10.67 -17.73
C LEU A 502 -15.33 -9.73 -18.33
N LEU A 503 -15.70 -8.68 -17.61
CA LEU A 503 -16.62 -7.65 -18.13
C LEU A 503 -16.02 -6.95 -19.36
N MET A 504 -14.72 -6.63 -19.33
CA MET A 504 -14.02 -6.01 -20.46
C MET A 504 -13.94 -6.96 -21.67
N VAL A 505 -13.63 -8.24 -21.46
CA VAL A 505 -13.66 -9.28 -22.51
C VAL A 505 -15.04 -9.37 -23.14
N ALA A 506 -16.10 -9.40 -22.32
CA ALA A 506 -17.47 -9.44 -22.82
C ALA A 506 -17.85 -8.15 -23.59
N ALA A 507 -17.40 -6.98 -23.12
CA ALA A 507 -17.60 -5.70 -23.80
C ALA A 507 -16.93 -5.67 -25.18
N LEU A 508 -15.65 -6.03 -25.26
CA LEU A 508 -14.89 -6.11 -26.51
C LEU A 508 -15.51 -7.13 -27.48
N TRP A 509 -15.89 -8.30 -26.98
CA TRP A 509 -16.55 -9.34 -27.76
C TRP A 509 -17.89 -8.88 -28.35
N ARG A 510 -18.70 -8.15 -27.58
CA ARG A 510 -19.95 -7.57 -28.11
C ARG A 510 -19.67 -6.51 -29.18
N CYS A 511 -18.66 -5.66 -28.99
CA CYS A 511 -18.25 -4.66 -29.97
C CYS A 511 -17.77 -5.29 -31.28
N LEU A 512 -17.04 -6.42 -31.23
CA LEU A 512 -16.61 -7.18 -32.42
C LEU A 512 -17.76 -7.64 -33.33
N ARG A 513 -18.92 -7.91 -32.72
CA ARG A 513 -20.12 -8.39 -33.42
C ARG A 513 -20.93 -7.26 -34.04
N VAL A 514 -20.69 -5.99 -33.67
CA VAL A 514 -21.34 -4.84 -34.29
C VAL A 514 -20.75 -4.62 -35.68
N ARG A 515 -21.59 -4.77 -36.72
CA ARG A 515 -21.21 -4.45 -38.09
C ARG A 515 -21.32 -2.93 -38.29
N LYS A 516 -20.39 -2.33 -39.04
CA LYS A 516 -20.60 -0.98 -39.58
C LYS A 516 -21.78 -1.06 -40.55
N ALA A 517 -22.80 -0.24 -40.32
CA ALA A 517 -23.91 -0.05 -41.24
C ALA A 517 -23.44 0.66 -42.51
#